data_AF-A0A9E4FV21-F1
#
_entry.id   AF-A0A9E4FV21-F1
#
_cell.length_a   1.000
_cell.length_b   1.000
_cell.length_c   1.000
_cell.angle_alpha   90.00
_cell.angle_beta   90.00
_cell.angle_gamma   90.00
#
_symmetry.space_group_name_H-M   'P 1'
#
loop_
_entity.id
_entity.type
_entity.pdbx_description
1 polymer ?
#
loop_
_entity_poly.entity_id
_entity_poly.type
_entity_poly.pdbx_seq_one_letter_code
_entity_poly.pdbx_strand_id
1 'polypeptide(L)'
;MDPATIATWTAHRADVAHRLAPALGTAPTQRRALAYLDGLLSGAERKNGWQLAEVNGDADPYGIQYLLNRARWSVAEARTALYGYVQDHLGDPQAVGIIDETAFLKKGAHSAGVARQYSGTAGRGGNCQVGVFLAYAGARCYTLLDAELYLPQKSWT
;
A
#
# COMPACT_ATOMS: atom_id res chain seq x y z
N MET A 1 -15.08 -17.73 -11.31
CA MET A 1 -14.72 -17.89 -9.89
C MET A 1 -15.89 -18.61 -9.23
N ASP A 2 -15.66 -19.69 -8.47
CA ASP A 2 -16.76 -20.42 -7.85
C ASP A 2 -17.38 -19.61 -6.69
N PRO A 3 -18.64 -19.90 -6.29
CA PRO A 3 -19.33 -19.16 -5.24
C PRO A 3 -18.64 -19.20 -3.86
N ALA A 4 -17.95 -20.29 -3.52
CA ALA A 4 -17.27 -20.44 -2.24
C ALA A 4 -16.01 -19.56 -2.16
N THR A 5 -15.27 -19.45 -3.27
CA THR A 5 -14.15 -18.54 -3.41
C THR A 5 -14.60 -17.08 -3.26
N ILE A 6 -15.72 -16.69 -3.87
CA ILE A 6 -16.30 -15.35 -3.75
C ILE A 6 -16.72 -15.04 -2.30
N ALA A 7 -17.37 -15.99 -1.63
CA ALA A 7 -17.78 -15.84 -0.23
C ALA A 7 -16.57 -15.67 0.70
N THR A 8 -15.52 -16.46 0.48
CA THR A 8 -14.26 -16.37 1.23
C THR A 8 -13.59 -15.01 1.04
N TRP A 9 -13.49 -14.52 -0.20
CA TRP A 9 -12.97 -13.19 -0.49
C TRP A 9 -13.78 -12.08 0.19
N THR A 10 -15.10 -12.20 0.18
CA THR A 10 -16.00 -11.22 0.81
C THR A 10 -15.77 -11.17 2.32
N ALA A 11 -15.61 -12.33 2.96
CA ALA A 11 -15.30 -12.43 4.38
C ALA A 11 -13.94 -11.80 4.72
N HIS A 12 -12.88 -12.11 3.98
CA HIS A 12 -11.56 -11.49 4.18
C HIS A 12 -11.60 -9.97 3.98
N ARG A 13 -12.31 -9.49 2.95
CA ARG A 13 -12.48 -8.05 2.72
C ARG A 13 -13.19 -7.36 3.89
N ALA A 14 -14.21 -8.01 4.47
CA ALA A 14 -14.91 -7.49 5.65
C ALA A 14 -14.01 -7.46 6.89
N ASP A 15 -13.19 -8.50 7.10
CA ASP A 15 -12.20 -8.55 8.20
C ASP A 15 -11.16 -7.42 8.05
N VAL A 16 -10.60 -7.24 6.86
CA VAL A 16 -9.68 -6.13 6.56
C VAL A 16 -10.32 -4.77 6.85
N ALA A 17 -11.58 -4.57 6.42
CA ALA A 17 -12.31 -3.35 6.70
C ALA A 17 -12.51 -3.10 8.20
N HIS A 18 -12.84 -4.15 8.95
CA HIS A 18 -13.00 -4.08 10.40
C HIS A 18 -11.69 -3.72 11.10
N ARG A 19 -10.59 -4.39 10.73
CA ARG A 19 -9.25 -4.17 11.33
C ARG A 19 -8.69 -2.79 11.03
N LEU A 20 -8.93 -2.26 9.83
CA LEU A 20 -8.46 -0.92 9.44
C LEU A 20 -9.34 0.22 9.97
N ALA A 21 -10.57 -0.06 10.41
CA ALA A 21 -11.52 0.96 10.83
C ALA A 21 -10.97 1.94 11.90
N PRO A 22 -10.26 1.48 12.96
CA PRO A 22 -9.65 2.38 13.95
C PRO A 22 -8.65 3.35 13.30
N ALA A 23 -7.74 2.82 12.47
CA ALA A 23 -6.70 3.60 11.81
C ALA A 23 -7.26 4.69 10.89
N LEU A 24 -8.39 4.40 10.23
CA LEU A 24 -9.03 5.28 9.25
C LEU A 24 -9.95 6.33 9.87
N GLY A 25 -10.33 6.16 11.14
CA GLY A 25 -11.15 7.11 11.88
C GLY A 25 -12.59 7.18 11.38
N THR A 26 -12.92 8.21 10.59
CA THR A 26 -14.33 8.51 10.25
C THR A 26 -14.90 7.55 9.20
N ALA A 27 -16.21 7.27 9.25
CA ALA A 27 -16.89 6.43 8.26
C ALA A 27 -16.72 6.91 6.79
N PRO A 28 -16.74 8.22 6.47
CA PRO A 28 -16.38 8.70 5.13
C PRO A 28 -14.94 8.33 4.71
N THR A 29 -13.95 8.51 5.58
CA THR A 29 -12.55 8.12 5.30
C THR A 29 -12.44 6.61 5.09
N GLN A 30 -13.11 5.82 5.94
CA GLN A 30 -13.14 4.37 5.82
C GLN A 30 -13.71 3.92 4.46
N ARG A 31 -14.85 4.47 4.04
CA ARG A 31 -15.43 4.15 2.73
C ARG A 31 -14.50 4.51 1.57
N ARG A 32 -13.85 5.67 1.63
CA ARG A 32 -12.90 6.09 0.58
C ARG A 32 -11.65 5.22 0.55
N ALA A 33 -11.13 4.81 1.71
CA ALA A 33 -9.99 3.90 1.80
C ALA A 33 -10.32 2.52 1.21
N LEU A 34 -11.49 1.96 1.54
CA LEU A 34 -11.91 0.67 0.99
C LEU A 34 -12.16 0.75 -0.52
N ALA A 35 -12.79 1.82 -1.01
CA ALA A 35 -12.95 2.05 -2.45
C ALA A 35 -11.60 2.21 -3.16
N TYR A 36 -10.62 2.84 -2.52
CA TYR A 36 -9.25 2.93 -3.05
C TYR A 36 -8.59 1.55 -3.14
N LEU A 37 -8.71 0.72 -2.10
CA LEU A 37 -8.19 -0.67 -2.10
C LEU A 37 -8.86 -1.52 -3.18
N ASP A 38 -10.19 -1.44 -3.33
CA ASP A 38 -10.92 -2.13 -4.40
C ASP A 38 -10.42 -1.68 -5.78
N GLY A 39 -10.25 -0.37 -5.98
CA GLY A 39 -9.66 0.18 -7.19
C GLY A 39 -8.26 -0.36 -7.48
N LEU A 40 -7.40 -0.48 -6.47
CA LEU A 40 -6.06 -1.06 -6.62
C LEU A 40 -6.13 -2.55 -7.03
N LEU A 41 -7.04 -3.32 -6.44
CA LEU A 41 -7.23 -4.75 -6.72
C LEU A 41 -8.01 -5.03 -8.02
N SER A 42 -8.64 -4.01 -8.60
CA SER A 42 -9.37 -4.12 -9.86
C SER A 42 -8.48 -4.36 -11.08
N GLY A 43 -9.11 -4.62 -12.23
CA GLY A 43 -8.46 -4.71 -13.53
C GLY A 43 -7.99 -3.37 -14.14
N ALA A 44 -8.06 -2.23 -13.43
CA ALA A 44 -7.61 -0.96 -13.99
C ALA A 44 -6.12 -1.01 -14.42
N GLU A 45 -5.87 -0.68 -15.69
CA GLU A 45 -4.53 -0.72 -16.31
C GLU A 45 -3.55 0.26 -15.64
N ARG A 46 -3.99 1.48 -15.31
CA ARG A 46 -3.21 2.41 -14.48
C ARG A 46 -3.97 2.79 -13.23
N LYS A 47 -3.22 2.85 -12.13
CA LYS A 47 -3.73 3.11 -10.78
C LYS A 47 -3.61 4.59 -10.43
N ASN A 48 -4.26 5.45 -11.23
CA ASN A 48 -4.37 6.88 -10.95
C ASN A 48 -5.77 7.24 -10.44
N GLY A 49 -5.90 8.41 -9.80
CA GLY A 49 -7.16 8.79 -9.14
C GLY A 49 -8.39 8.79 -10.05
N TRP A 50 -8.24 9.08 -11.35
CA TRP A 50 -9.34 9.07 -12.30
C TRP A 50 -9.79 7.65 -12.63
N GLN A 51 -8.85 6.78 -13.02
CA GLN A 51 -9.18 5.40 -13.38
C GLN A 51 -9.71 4.61 -12.18
N LEU A 52 -9.21 4.89 -10.97
CA LEU A 52 -9.75 4.27 -9.76
C LEU A 52 -11.17 4.78 -9.45
N ALA A 53 -11.45 6.06 -9.66
CA ALA A 53 -12.80 6.60 -9.50
C ALA A 53 -13.79 5.98 -10.51
N GLU A 54 -13.39 5.83 -11.78
CA GLU A 54 -14.20 5.17 -12.80
C GLU A 54 -14.53 3.71 -12.45
N VAL A 55 -13.54 2.95 -11.99
CA VAL A 55 -13.75 1.57 -11.50
C VAL A 55 -14.77 1.53 -10.36
N ASN A 56 -14.72 2.51 -9.47
CA ASN A 56 -15.61 2.61 -8.32
C ASN A 56 -17.00 3.16 -8.67
N GLY A 57 -17.22 3.64 -9.90
CA GLY A 57 -18.45 4.32 -10.31
C GLY A 57 -18.61 5.73 -9.73
N ASP A 58 -17.52 6.35 -9.27
CA ASP A 58 -17.51 7.74 -8.82
C ASP A 58 -17.60 8.69 -10.04
N ALA A 59 -18.28 9.84 -9.86
CA ALA A 59 -18.42 10.84 -10.93
C ALA A 59 -17.12 11.63 -11.19
N ASP A 60 -16.20 11.66 -10.23
CA ASP A 60 -14.98 12.45 -10.26
C ASP A 60 -13.88 11.83 -9.37
N PRO A 61 -12.60 12.23 -9.52
CA PRO A 61 -11.49 11.66 -8.74
C PRO A 61 -11.36 12.25 -7.33
N TYR A 62 -12.22 13.19 -6.90
CA TYR A 62 -11.98 13.95 -5.67
C TYR A 62 -12.05 13.08 -4.43
N GLY A 63 -12.87 12.01 -4.45
CA GLY A 63 -12.91 11.04 -3.35
C GLY A 63 -11.55 10.36 -3.11
N ILE A 64 -10.89 9.92 -4.18
CA ILE A 64 -9.56 9.29 -4.11
C ILE A 64 -8.49 10.32 -3.74
N GLN A 65 -8.55 11.52 -4.34
CA GLN A 65 -7.59 12.59 -4.03
C GLN A 65 -7.71 13.08 -2.59
N TYR A 66 -8.93 13.14 -2.04
CA TYR A 66 -9.16 13.49 -0.65
C TYR A 66 -8.45 12.49 0.28
N LEU A 67 -8.63 11.19 0.04
CA LEU A 67 -7.98 10.13 0.83
C LEU A 67 -6.46 10.30 0.83
N LEU A 68 -5.85 10.47 -0.35
CA LEU A 68 -4.40 10.49 -0.49
C LEU A 68 -3.74 11.79 0.00
N ASN A 69 -4.45 12.92 -0.07
CA ASN A 69 -3.84 14.24 0.15
C ASN A 69 -4.32 14.95 1.42
N ARG A 70 -5.51 14.63 1.95
CA ARG A 70 -6.16 15.44 3.00
C ARG A 70 -6.71 14.64 4.17
N ALA A 71 -7.11 13.39 3.94
CA ALA A 71 -7.63 12.56 5.02
C ALA A 71 -6.53 12.30 6.06
N ARG A 72 -6.92 12.37 7.34
CA ARG A 72 -6.05 11.99 8.46
C ARG A 72 -6.36 10.56 8.85
N TRP A 73 -5.34 9.71 8.86
CA TRP A 73 -5.40 8.33 9.28
C TRP A 73 -4.08 7.96 9.96
N SER A 74 -4.12 6.98 10.86
CA SER A 74 -2.97 6.54 11.64
C SER A 74 -2.22 5.42 10.93
N VAL A 75 -1.03 5.73 10.42
CA VAL A 75 -0.15 4.73 9.80
C VAL A 75 0.26 3.65 10.80
N ALA A 76 0.52 4.03 12.05
CA ALA A 76 0.92 3.09 13.10
C ALA A 76 -0.21 2.08 13.44
N GLU A 77 -1.45 2.54 13.50
CA GLU A 77 -2.60 1.65 13.72
C GLU A 77 -2.87 0.77 12.50
N ALA A 78 -2.72 1.31 11.28
CA ALA A 78 -2.85 0.51 10.06
C ALA A 78 -1.78 -0.60 9.97
N ARG A 79 -0.53 -0.30 10.36
CA ARG A 79 0.55 -1.30 10.47
C ARG A 79 0.23 -2.36 11.52
N THR A 80 -0.26 -1.95 12.70
CA THR A 80 -0.67 -2.88 13.76
C THR A 80 -1.78 -3.82 13.27
N ALA A 81 -2.77 -3.28 12.56
CA ALA A 81 -3.84 -4.07 11.95
C ALA A 81 -3.32 -5.07 10.91
N LEU A 82 -2.37 -4.65 10.07
CA LEU A 82 -1.70 -5.53 9.11
C LEU A 82 -0.94 -6.66 9.81
N TYR A 83 -0.15 -6.36 10.84
CA TYR A 83 0.59 -7.39 11.60
C TYR A 83 -0.35 -8.40 12.23
N GLY A 84 -1.45 -7.95 12.83
CA GLY A 84 -2.49 -8.84 13.35
C GLY A 84 -3.10 -9.72 12.26
N TYR A 85 -3.40 -9.16 11.09
CA TYR A 85 -3.94 -9.94 9.96
C TYR A 85 -2.94 -11.00 9.47
N VAL A 86 -1.66 -10.64 9.31
CA VAL A 86 -0.63 -11.61 8.88
C VAL A 86 -0.45 -12.69 9.94
N GLN A 87 -0.40 -12.35 11.22
CA GLN A 87 -0.26 -13.34 12.29
C GLN A 87 -1.44 -14.32 12.31
N ASP A 88 -2.67 -13.84 12.19
CA ASP A 88 -3.88 -14.66 12.29
C ASP A 88 -4.10 -15.56 11.06
N HIS A 89 -3.78 -15.06 9.86
CA HIS A 89 -4.13 -15.75 8.60
C HIS A 89 -2.95 -16.38 7.87
N LEU A 90 -1.74 -15.82 8.06
CA LEU A 90 -0.55 -16.16 7.29
C LEU A 90 0.61 -16.67 8.16
N GLY A 91 0.43 -16.68 9.48
CA GLY A 91 1.44 -17.05 10.46
C GLY A 91 2.04 -18.44 10.21
N ASP A 92 3.36 -18.47 10.19
CA ASP A 92 4.20 -19.64 9.99
C ASP A 92 5.44 -19.50 10.89
N PRO A 93 5.69 -20.45 11.82
CA PRO A 93 6.85 -20.44 12.71
C PRO A 93 8.20 -20.51 11.99
N GLN A 94 8.22 -20.93 10.72
CA GLN A 94 9.44 -21.02 9.90
C GLN A 94 9.58 -19.83 8.94
N ALA A 95 8.68 -18.85 9.00
CA ALA A 95 8.80 -17.69 8.14
C ALA A 95 9.99 -16.81 8.49
N VAL A 96 10.50 -16.13 7.47
CA VAL A 96 11.62 -15.19 7.58
C VAL A 96 11.17 -13.77 7.25
N GLY A 97 11.80 -12.80 7.91
CA GLY A 97 11.73 -11.39 7.55
C GLY A 97 12.85 -11.04 6.57
N ILE A 98 12.50 -10.37 5.48
CA ILE A 98 13.44 -9.94 4.44
C ILE A 98 13.37 -8.42 4.37
N ILE A 99 14.52 -7.76 4.53
CA ILE A 99 14.65 -6.31 4.34
C ILE A 99 15.37 -6.10 3.02
N ASP A 100 14.73 -5.33 2.13
CA ASP A 100 15.29 -4.99 0.83
C ASP A 100 14.85 -3.59 0.42
N GLU A 101 15.70 -2.88 -0.33
CA GLU A 101 15.36 -1.60 -0.92
C GLU A 101 14.91 -1.73 -2.38
N THR A 102 13.95 -0.89 -2.78
CA THR A 102 13.54 -0.77 -4.17
C THR A 102 13.56 0.68 -4.61
N ALA A 103 14.27 0.92 -5.72
CA ALA A 103 14.39 2.24 -6.32
C ALA A 103 13.37 2.44 -7.45
N PHE A 104 12.59 3.51 -7.34
CA PHE A 104 11.62 3.95 -8.33
C PHE A 104 12.18 5.14 -9.12
N LEU A 105 12.44 4.97 -10.41
CA LEU A 105 12.94 6.06 -11.27
C LEU A 105 11.92 7.20 -11.36
N LYS A 106 12.41 8.45 -11.27
CA LYS A 106 11.58 9.66 -11.33
C LYS A 106 12.18 10.66 -12.31
N LYS A 107 11.32 11.36 -13.04
CA LYS A 107 11.73 12.44 -13.96
C LYS A 107 11.70 13.85 -13.33
N GLY A 108 11.10 14.02 -12.15
CA GLY A 108 10.94 15.32 -11.49
C GLY A 108 11.37 15.32 -10.03
N ALA A 109 11.14 16.45 -9.35
CA ALA A 109 11.58 16.71 -7.97
C ALA A 109 10.43 16.71 -6.92
N HIS A 110 9.19 16.43 -7.33
CA HIS A 110 8.01 16.58 -6.45
C HIS A 110 7.70 15.34 -5.59
N SER A 111 8.40 14.23 -5.77
CA SER A 111 8.23 13.04 -4.91
C SER A 111 9.09 13.19 -3.66
N ALA A 112 8.55 12.88 -2.49
CA ALA A 112 9.33 12.86 -1.24
C ALA A 112 10.55 11.95 -1.38
N GLY A 113 11.71 12.35 -0.83
CA GLY A 113 12.93 11.54 -0.86
C GLY A 113 13.53 11.32 -2.25
N VAL A 114 13.01 11.96 -3.31
CA VAL A 114 13.59 11.85 -4.64
C VAL A 114 14.92 12.58 -4.69
N ALA A 115 15.94 11.91 -5.20
CA ALA A 115 17.26 12.48 -5.43
C ALA A 115 18.04 11.63 -6.43
N ARG A 116 19.24 12.10 -6.81
CA ARG A 116 20.18 11.30 -7.60
C ARG A 116 20.85 10.25 -6.72
N GLN A 117 20.54 8.98 -6.96
CA GLN A 117 21.00 7.83 -6.17
C GLN A 117 21.24 6.63 -7.10
N TYR A 118 21.88 5.57 -6.61
CA TYR A 118 21.98 4.32 -7.37
C TYR A 118 20.63 3.60 -7.36
N SER A 119 20.15 3.21 -8.54
CA SER A 119 18.95 2.38 -8.68
C SER A 119 19.37 0.98 -9.08
N GLY A 120 19.19 0.01 -8.18
CA GLY A 120 19.44 -1.41 -8.47
C GLY A 120 18.65 -1.87 -9.71
N THR A 121 17.38 -1.50 -9.80
CA THR A 121 16.49 -1.80 -10.93
C THR A 121 17.00 -1.27 -12.28
N ALA A 122 17.66 -0.12 -12.29
CA ALA A 122 18.21 0.48 -13.51
C ALA A 122 19.68 0.14 -13.77
N GLY A 123 20.35 -0.52 -12.81
CA GLY A 123 21.79 -0.84 -12.84
C GLY A 123 22.71 0.39 -12.84
N ARG A 124 22.19 1.60 -12.58
CA ARG A 124 22.94 2.85 -12.70
C ARG A 124 22.45 3.94 -11.75
N GLY A 125 23.29 4.95 -11.58
CA GLY A 125 22.91 6.20 -10.92
C GLY A 125 21.86 6.98 -11.71
N GLY A 126 20.81 7.45 -11.04
CA GLY A 126 19.73 8.22 -11.65
C GLY A 126 18.87 8.93 -10.61
N ASN A 127 18.00 9.83 -11.08
CA ASN A 127 17.02 10.44 -10.21
C ASN A 127 15.96 9.40 -9.82
N CYS A 128 15.89 9.04 -8.54
CA CYS A 128 14.99 8.02 -8.05
C CYS A 128 14.56 8.27 -6.61
N GLN A 129 13.45 7.64 -6.25
CA GLN A 129 12.92 7.54 -4.90
C GLN A 129 13.19 6.11 -4.42
N VAL A 130 13.68 5.92 -3.20
CA VAL A 130 14.03 4.60 -2.67
C VAL A 130 13.13 4.30 -1.48
N GLY A 131 12.37 3.21 -1.57
CA GLY A 131 11.64 2.64 -0.44
C GLY A 131 12.41 1.46 0.13
N VAL A 132 12.44 1.34 1.46
CA VAL A 132 12.97 0.17 2.18
C VAL A 132 11.77 -0.61 2.68
N PHE A 133 11.71 -1.90 2.34
CA PHE A 133 10.55 -2.74 2.60
C PHE A 133 10.93 -3.89 3.52
N LEU A 134 10.05 -4.21 4.47
CA LEU A 134 10.10 -5.45 5.23
C LEU A 134 9.07 -6.41 4.64
N ALA A 135 9.55 -7.49 4.04
CA ALA A 135 8.72 -8.59 3.56
C ALA A 135 8.72 -9.76 4.55
N TYR A 136 7.59 -10.47 4.59
CA TYR A 136 7.38 -11.73 5.27
C TYR A 136 7.33 -12.83 4.22
N ALA A 137 8.10 -13.90 4.40
CA ALA A 137 8.07 -15.07 3.54
C ALA A 137 7.94 -16.34 4.38
N GLY A 138 6.81 -17.03 4.26
CA GLY A 138 6.55 -18.35 4.84
C GLY A 138 6.36 -19.40 3.75
N ALA A 139 6.14 -20.66 4.14
CA ALA A 139 6.06 -21.77 3.19
C ALA A 139 4.90 -21.65 2.19
N ARG A 140 3.84 -20.91 2.56
CA ARG A 140 2.58 -20.82 1.79
C ARG A 140 2.25 -19.41 1.30
N CYS A 141 3.01 -18.41 1.71
CA CYS A 141 2.69 -17.03 1.38
C CYS A 141 3.90 -16.10 1.46
N TYR A 142 3.78 -14.97 0.79
CA TYR A 142 4.67 -13.83 0.92
C TYR A 142 3.83 -12.56 0.98
N THR A 143 4.22 -11.60 1.81
CA THR A 143 3.55 -10.31 1.93
C THR A 143 4.51 -9.23 2.41
N LEU A 144 4.14 -7.96 2.22
CA LEU A 144 4.81 -6.84 2.86
C LEU A 144 4.25 -6.63 4.27
N LEU A 145 5.14 -6.35 5.20
CA LEU A 145 4.85 -6.00 6.60
C LEU A 145 5.03 -4.50 6.82
N ASP A 146 6.15 -3.95 6.35
CA ASP A 146 6.45 -2.54 6.55
C ASP A 146 7.12 -1.94 5.31
N ALA A 147 7.06 -0.62 5.23
CA ALA A 147 7.74 0.19 4.24
C ALA A 147 8.10 1.54 4.85
N GLU A 148 9.34 1.97 4.67
CA GLU A 148 9.80 3.32 4.98
C GLU A 148 10.46 3.95 3.77
N LEU A 149 10.41 5.28 3.70
CA LEU A 149 11.04 6.03 2.63
C LEU A 149 12.47 6.40 3.03
N TYR A 150 13.46 6.04 2.21
CA TYR A 150 14.82 6.49 2.42
C TYR A 150 14.94 7.97 2.03
N LEU A 151 15.36 8.80 2.99
CA LEU A 151 15.57 10.25 2.82
C LEU A 151 17.07 10.55 2.76
N PRO A 152 17.61 10.95 1.60
CA PRO A 152 19.04 11.24 1.47
C PRO A 152 19.44 12.48 2.27
N GLN A 153 20.36 12.31 3.23
CA GLN A 153 20.81 13.39 4.13
C GLN A 153 21.23 14.66 3.37
N LYS A 154 22.03 14.54 2.32
CA LYS A 154 22.54 15.71 1.57
C LYS A 154 21.46 16.55 0.87
N SER A 155 20.24 16.06 0.74
CA SER A 155 19.19 16.72 -0.06
C SER A 155 17.86 16.89 0.68
N TRP A 156 17.71 16.27 1.86
CA TRP A 156 16.44 16.23 2.60
C TRP A 156 16.58 16.44 4.13
N THR A 157 17.80 16.65 4.65
CA THR A 157 18.05 17.10 6.03
C THR A 157 18.91 18.35 6.03
#